data_AF-A0A0H3MWH9-F1
#
_entry.id   AF-A0A0H3MWH9-F1
#
_cell.length_a   1.000
_cell.length_b   1.000
_cell.length_c   1.000
_cell.angle_alpha   90.00
_cell.angle_beta   90.00
_cell.angle_gamma   90.00
#
_symmetry.space_group_name_H-M   'P 1'
#
loop_
_entity.id
_entity.type
_entity.pdbx_description
1 polymer ?
#
loop_
_entity_poly.entity_id
_entity_poly.type
_entity_poly.pdbx_seq_one_letter_code
_entity_poly.pdbx_strand_id
1 'polypeptide(L)'
;MSSPLSPLYVLPFVDHTKWTRWRSLISLQAYSNLFGRTSAMQPDVAAGDEAWGDVLTLSPDADTADMHAQFICHGQFAEFVQPSNTSSNLEPWRPVVDDSEIFAAGCHPGISEGIQQADEGPR
;
A
#
# COMPACT_ATOMS: atom_id res chain seq x y z
N MET A 1 15.83 -12.69 40.70
CA MET A 1 15.95 -11.44 39.92
C MET A 1 15.64 -11.78 38.49
N SER A 2 14.39 -11.59 38.08
CA SER A 2 13.94 -11.78 36.70
C SER A 2 14.31 -10.53 35.91
N SER A 3 15.04 -10.70 34.81
CA SER A 3 15.26 -9.64 33.84
C SER A 3 13.91 -9.17 33.30
N PRO A 4 13.66 -7.85 33.17
CA PRO A 4 12.51 -7.39 32.40
C PRO A 4 12.74 -7.81 30.94
N LEU A 5 11.73 -8.45 30.34
CA LEU A 5 11.67 -8.61 28.90
C LEU A 5 11.71 -7.21 28.31
N SER A 6 12.75 -6.89 27.52
CA SER A 6 12.72 -5.73 26.64
C SER A 6 11.40 -5.77 25.87
N PRO A 7 10.68 -4.64 25.69
CA PRO A 7 9.54 -4.63 24.80
C PRO A 7 10.02 -5.23 23.48
N LEU A 8 9.36 -6.30 23.04
CA LEU A 8 9.64 -6.90 21.75
C LEU A 8 9.49 -5.76 20.75
N TYR A 9 10.61 -5.30 20.22
CA TYR A 9 10.59 -4.35 19.12
C TYR A 9 9.91 -5.11 17.98
N VAL A 10 8.61 -4.90 17.81
CA VAL A 10 7.88 -5.45 16.67
C VAL A 10 8.63 -4.90 15.46
N LEU A 11 9.27 -5.79 14.70
CA LEU A 11 9.94 -5.37 13.48
C LEU A 11 8.83 -4.85 12.57
N PRO A 12 8.90 -3.59 12.12
CA PRO A 12 7.88 -3.08 11.23
C PRO A 12 7.86 -3.95 9.97
N PHE A 13 6.70 -4.09 9.33
CA PHE A 13 6.57 -4.73 8.02
C PHE A 13 7.03 -3.79 6.90
N VAL A 14 6.84 -2.48 7.09
CA VAL A 14 7.22 -1.42 6.15
C VAL A 14 8.55 -0.79 6.58
N ASP A 15 9.52 -0.74 5.67
CA ASP A 15 10.84 -0.14 5.91
C ASP A 15 10.79 1.38 5.86
N HIS A 16 10.21 1.92 4.77
CA HIS A 16 10.05 3.34 4.56
C HIS A 16 8.92 3.63 3.57
N THR A 17 8.48 4.89 3.56
CA THR A 17 7.52 5.42 2.59
C THR A 17 8.12 6.61 1.86
N LYS A 18 7.76 6.81 0.59
CA LYS A 18 8.20 7.96 -0.20
C LYS A 18 7.09 8.51 -1.08
N TRP A 19 6.67 9.74 -0.78
CA TRP A 19 5.84 10.51 -1.71
C TRP A 19 6.61 10.80 -3.00
N THR A 20 5.98 10.46 -4.12
CA THR A 20 6.48 10.68 -5.48
C THR A 20 5.40 11.35 -6.33
N ARG A 21 5.77 11.66 -7.57
CA ARG A 21 4.81 12.04 -8.59
C ARG A 21 4.82 11.01 -9.71
N TRP A 22 3.63 10.53 -10.05
CA TRP A 22 3.41 9.82 -11.30
C TRP A 22 2.72 10.79 -12.26
N ARG A 23 3.45 11.21 -13.30
CA ARG A 23 3.11 12.39 -14.11
C ARG A 23 2.95 13.64 -13.24
N SER A 24 1.74 14.20 -13.14
CA SER A 24 1.41 15.37 -12.33
C SER A 24 0.73 15.02 -11.00
N LEU A 25 0.35 13.76 -10.80
CA LEU A 25 -0.43 13.31 -9.65
C LEU A 25 0.49 12.77 -8.56
N ILE A 26 0.08 12.92 -7.30
CA ILE A 26 0.81 12.39 -6.15
C ILE A 26 0.58 10.89 -6.01
N SER A 27 1.61 10.16 -5.57
CA SER A 27 1.54 8.74 -5.24
C SER A 27 2.49 8.48 -4.08
N LEU A 28 2.08 7.64 -3.13
CA LEU A 28 2.94 7.20 -2.03
C LEU A 28 3.49 5.81 -2.37
N GLN A 29 4.81 5.68 -2.44
CA GLN A 29 5.45 4.36 -2.49
C GLN A 29 5.67 3.85 -1.07
N ALA A 30 5.06 2.72 -0.71
CA ALA A 30 5.33 1.99 0.54
C ALA A 30 6.26 0.80 0.27
N TYR A 31 7.43 0.78 0.90
CA TYR A 31 8.46 -0.23 0.69
C TYR A 31 8.46 -1.25 1.83
N SER A 32 8.09 -2.50 1.52
CA SER A 32 8.08 -3.59 2.50
C SER A 32 9.47 -4.17 2.69
N ASN A 33 9.87 -4.39 3.95
CA ASN A 33 11.11 -5.11 4.23
C ASN A 33 10.91 -6.63 4.00
N LEU A 34 11.97 -7.43 4.23
CA LEU A 34 11.90 -8.88 4.00
C LEU A 34 10.84 -9.57 4.87
N PHE A 35 10.61 -9.10 6.08
CA PHE A 35 9.59 -9.63 6.98
C PHE A 35 8.19 -9.33 6.44
N GLY A 36 7.91 -8.06 6.08
CA GLY A 36 6.69 -7.65 5.38
C GLY A 36 6.38 -8.49 4.15
N ARG A 37 7.37 -8.66 3.28
CA ARG A 37 7.24 -9.47 2.05
C ARG A 37 6.97 -10.94 2.33
N THR A 38 7.67 -11.54 3.31
CA THR A 38 7.44 -12.95 3.66
C THR A 38 6.07 -13.16 4.28
N SER A 39 5.62 -12.24 5.14
CA SER A 39 4.30 -12.30 5.77
C SER A 39 3.17 -12.14 4.75
N ALA A 40 3.35 -11.30 3.73
CA ALA A 40 2.40 -11.12 2.63
C ALA A 40 2.11 -12.40 1.83
N MET A 41 3.01 -13.39 1.85
CA MET A 41 2.78 -14.71 1.23
C MET A 41 1.75 -15.57 1.98
N GLN A 42 1.35 -15.17 3.19
CA GLN A 42 0.29 -15.80 3.97
C GLN A 42 -0.83 -14.76 4.14
N PRO A 43 -1.95 -14.86 3.41
CA PRO A 43 -3.02 -13.88 3.51
C PRO A 43 -3.62 -13.88 4.93
N ASP A 44 -3.24 -12.85 5.70
CA ASP A 44 -3.73 -12.57 7.05
C ASP A 44 -4.12 -11.09 7.13
N VAL A 45 -5.40 -10.84 7.39
CA VAL A 45 -5.97 -9.50 7.48
C VAL A 45 -5.35 -8.71 8.64
N ALA A 46 -5.10 -9.37 9.78
CA ALA A 46 -4.53 -8.70 10.95
C ALA A 46 -3.11 -8.20 10.67
N ALA A 47 -2.29 -9.02 10.01
CA ALA A 47 -0.93 -8.63 9.61
C ALA A 47 -0.95 -7.49 8.58
N GLY A 48 -1.94 -7.48 7.67
CA GLY A 48 -2.14 -6.39 6.72
C GLY A 48 -2.46 -5.06 7.39
N ASP A 49 -3.34 -5.07 8.38
CA ASP A 49 -3.71 -3.87 9.16
C ASP A 49 -2.57 -3.39 10.07
N GLU A 50 -1.79 -4.31 10.66
CA GLU A 50 -0.57 -3.94 11.39
C GLU A 50 0.46 -3.26 10.47
N ALA A 51 0.67 -3.80 9.27
CA ALA A 51 1.53 -3.20 8.26
C ALA A 51 1.01 -1.84 7.77
N TRP A 52 -0.31 -1.64 7.71
CA TRP A 52 -0.91 -0.33 7.45
C TRP A 52 -0.58 0.68 8.56
N GLY A 53 -0.58 0.23 9.82
CA GLY A 53 -0.12 1.04 10.96
C GLY A 53 1.30 1.57 10.81
N ASP A 54 2.21 0.77 10.23
CA ASP A 54 3.56 1.23 9.90
C ASP A 54 3.55 2.33 8.83
N VAL A 55 2.72 2.19 7.78
CA VAL A 55 2.54 3.23 6.75
C VAL A 55 2.08 4.53 7.37
N LEU A 56 1.07 4.51 8.24
CA LEU A 56 0.54 5.71 8.90
C LEU A 56 1.55 6.34 9.87
N THR A 57 2.40 5.53 10.50
CA THR A 57 3.50 6.03 11.33
C THR A 57 4.53 6.80 10.51
N LEU A 58 4.81 6.33 9.29
CA LEU A 58 5.80 6.93 8.37
C LEU A 58 5.23 8.07 7.51
N SER A 59 3.93 8.02 7.17
CA SER A 59 3.21 8.97 6.34
C SER A 59 1.77 9.16 6.84
N PRO A 60 1.55 9.98 7.89
CA PRO A 60 0.22 10.18 8.48
C PRO A 60 -0.84 10.70 7.49
N ASP A 61 -0.41 11.47 6.49
CA ASP A 61 -1.30 12.03 5.47
C ASP A 61 -1.85 10.98 4.47
N ALA A 62 -1.46 9.71 4.61
CA ALA A 62 -1.95 8.60 3.79
C ALA A 62 -3.30 8.02 4.27
N ASP A 63 -3.82 8.49 5.41
CA ASP A 63 -5.01 7.96 6.09
C ASP A 63 -6.32 8.23 5.33
N THR A 64 -6.50 7.48 4.24
CA THR A 64 -7.71 7.47 3.43
C THR A 64 -8.14 6.03 3.17
N ALA A 65 -9.45 5.79 3.12
CA ALA A 65 -10.01 4.45 2.91
C ALA A 65 -9.51 3.80 1.61
N ASP A 66 -9.35 4.59 0.55
CA ASP A 66 -8.89 4.11 -0.75
C ASP A 66 -7.40 3.73 -0.73
N MET A 67 -6.52 4.51 -0.10
CA MET A 67 -5.11 4.15 0.02
C MET A 67 -4.90 2.91 0.90
N HIS A 68 -5.70 2.73 1.96
CA HIS A 68 -5.67 1.51 2.77
C HIS A 68 -6.08 0.29 1.94
N ALA A 69 -7.18 0.39 1.20
CA ALA A 69 -7.66 -0.72 0.39
C ALA A 69 -6.70 -1.08 -0.76
N GLN A 70 -6.08 -0.07 -1.42
CA GLN A 70 -4.97 -0.29 -2.35
C GLN A 70 -3.82 -1.05 -1.69
N PHE A 71 -3.39 -0.65 -0.50
CA PHE A 71 -2.29 -1.28 0.23
C PHE A 71 -2.58 -2.74 0.59
N ILE A 72 -3.77 -3.02 1.12
CA ILE A 72 -4.19 -4.39 1.46
C ILE A 72 -4.21 -5.27 0.20
N CYS A 73 -4.78 -4.79 -0.90
CA CYS A 73 -4.78 -5.51 -2.17
C CYS A 73 -3.35 -5.77 -2.67
N HIS A 74 -2.49 -4.75 -2.64
CA HIS A 74 -1.10 -4.90 -3.03
C HIS A 74 -0.38 -5.96 -2.20
N GLY A 75 -0.56 -5.98 -0.88
CA GLY A 75 0.01 -7.00 0.00
C GLY A 75 -0.43 -8.42 -0.39
N GLN A 76 -1.71 -8.62 -0.70
CA GLN A 76 -2.25 -9.92 -1.09
C GLN A 76 -1.73 -10.44 -2.45
N PHE A 77 -1.31 -9.54 -3.35
CA PHE A 77 -0.91 -9.90 -4.72
C PHE A 77 0.58 -9.73 -5.04
N ALA A 78 1.29 -8.82 -4.36
CA ALA A 78 2.63 -8.37 -4.78
C ALA A 78 3.61 -9.54 -4.90
N GLU A 79 3.64 -10.44 -3.93
CA GLU A 79 4.56 -11.58 -3.97
C GLU A 79 4.15 -12.66 -4.98
N PHE A 80 2.85 -12.80 -5.26
CA PHE A 80 2.36 -13.84 -6.18
C PHE A 80 2.44 -13.43 -7.65
N VAL A 81 2.25 -12.14 -7.95
CA VAL A 81 2.14 -11.63 -9.32
C VAL A 81 3.40 -10.87 -9.75
N GLN A 82 4.03 -10.13 -8.83
CA GLN A 82 5.17 -9.24 -9.13
C GLN A 82 6.25 -9.27 -8.01
N PRO A 83 6.86 -10.42 -7.71
CA PRO A 83 7.77 -10.61 -6.57
C PRO A 83 9.04 -9.73 -6.61
N SER A 84 9.37 -9.14 -7.76
CA SER A 84 10.47 -8.19 -7.90
C SER A 84 10.09 -6.75 -7.53
N ASN A 85 8.80 -6.45 -7.38
CA ASN A 85 8.34 -5.12 -7.01
C ASN A 85 8.45 -4.95 -5.50
N THR A 86 9.39 -4.10 -5.08
CA THR A 86 9.65 -3.85 -3.65
C THR A 86 8.76 -2.76 -3.05
N SER A 87 7.95 -2.09 -3.88
CA SER A 87 7.05 -1.00 -3.43
C SER A 87 5.62 -1.14 -3.94
N SER A 88 4.67 -0.76 -3.09
CA SER A 88 3.26 -0.57 -3.45
C SER A 88 3.00 0.91 -3.69
N ASN A 89 2.38 1.25 -4.82
CA ASN A 89 1.98 2.64 -5.12
C ASN A 89 0.57 2.87 -4.57
N LEU A 90 0.41 3.86 -3.71
CA LEU A 90 -0.86 4.25 -3.13
C LEU A 90 -1.24 5.63 -3.67
N GLU A 91 -2.32 5.69 -4.42
CA GLU A 91 -2.68 6.81 -5.28
C GLU A 91 -3.97 7.46 -4.77
N PRO A 92 -3.93 8.56 -3.99
CA PRO A 92 -5.11 9.12 -3.31
C PRO A 92 -6.16 9.74 -4.24
N TRP A 93 -5.88 9.80 -5.53
CA TRP A 93 -6.76 10.33 -6.58
C TRP A 93 -7.56 9.24 -7.28
N ARG A 94 -7.38 7.98 -6.89
CA ARG A 94 -8.13 6.84 -7.39
C ARG A 94 -9.57 6.90 -6.87
N PRO A 95 -10.55 6.37 -7.62
CA PRO A 95 -11.93 6.32 -7.16
C PRO A 95 -12.04 5.33 -5.99
N VAL A 96 -12.78 5.73 -4.96
CA VAL A 96 -13.19 4.83 -3.88
C VAL A 96 -14.19 3.82 -4.45
N VAL A 97 -13.83 2.55 -4.47
CA VAL A 97 -14.67 1.44 -4.94
C VAL A 97 -14.65 0.30 -3.93
N ASP A 98 -15.49 -0.72 -4.11
CA ASP A 98 -15.48 -1.87 -3.20
C ASP A 98 -14.28 -2.80 -3.44
N ASP A 99 -13.98 -3.65 -2.46
CA ASP A 99 -12.82 -4.56 -2.50
C ASP A 99 -12.81 -5.46 -3.74
N SER A 100 -13.99 -5.85 -4.24
CA SER A 100 -14.10 -6.70 -5.42
C SER A 100 -13.70 -5.97 -6.70
N GLU A 101 -14.03 -4.68 -6.80
CA GLU A 101 -13.63 -3.82 -7.90
C GLU A 101 -12.14 -3.47 -7.83
N ILE A 102 -11.59 -3.21 -6.63
CA ILE A 102 -10.13 -3.04 -6.42
C ILE A 102 -9.37 -4.27 -6.90
N PHE A 103 -9.82 -5.46 -6.50
CA PHE A 103 -9.22 -6.73 -6.90
C PHE A 103 -9.32 -6.94 -8.42
N ALA A 104 -10.49 -6.69 -9.02
CA ALA A 104 -10.71 -6.81 -10.45
C ALA A 104 -9.84 -5.84 -11.28
N ALA A 105 -9.52 -4.67 -10.72
CA ALA A 105 -8.65 -3.67 -11.32
C ALA A 105 -7.14 -3.89 -11.07
N GLY A 106 -6.75 -5.03 -10.47
CA GLY A 106 -5.33 -5.31 -10.16
C GLY A 106 -4.75 -4.30 -9.16
N CYS A 107 -5.53 -3.96 -8.13
CA CYS A 107 -5.21 -3.01 -7.06
C CYS A 107 -5.11 -1.53 -7.45
N HIS A 108 -5.41 -1.17 -8.70
CA HIS A 108 -5.38 0.22 -9.17
C HIS A 108 -6.73 0.61 -9.81
N PRO A 109 -7.78 0.88 -9.01
CA PRO A 109 -9.11 1.17 -9.55
C PRO A 109 -9.13 2.41 -10.46
N GLY A 110 -10.06 2.45 -11.41
CA GLY A 110 -10.16 3.56 -12.37
C GLY A 110 -9.11 3.56 -13.49
N ILE A 111 -8.28 2.51 -13.63
CA ILE A 111 -7.61 2.24 -14.91
C ILE A 111 -8.59 1.48 -15.82
N SER A 112 -9.49 2.17 -16.51
CA SER A 112 -10.23 1.55 -17.62
C SER A 112 -9.29 1.41 -18.81
N GLU A 113 -9.29 0.26 -19.50
CA GLU A 113 -8.66 0.17 -20.82
C GLU A 113 -9.22 1.29 -21.72
N GLY A 114 -8.37 2.26 -22.08
CA GLY A 114 -8.70 3.25 -23.10
C GLY A 114 -9.02 4.68 -22.65
N ILE A 115 -8.67 5.13 -21.44
CA ILE A 115 -8.71 6.58 -21.14
C ILE A 115 -7.34 7.09 -20.71
N GLN A 116 -6.70 7.77 -21.67
CA GLN A 116 -5.79 8.86 -21.37
C GLN A 116 -6.57 9.87 -20.51
N GLN A 117 -6.29 9.96 -19.22
CA GLN A 117 -6.61 11.17 -18.46
C GLN A 117 -5.66 12.26 -18.97
N ALA A 118 -5.97 12.79 -20.15
CA ALA A 118 -5.42 14.00 -20.70
C ALA A 118 -6.16 15.16 -20.04
N ASP A 119 -5.38 16.08 -19.49
CA ASP A 119 -5.61 17.53 -19.56
C ASP A 119 -7.06 18.03 -19.44
N GLU A 120 -7.51 18.28 -18.21
CA GLU A 120 -8.54 19.29 -17.95
C GLU A 120 -8.07 20.20 -16.80
N GLY A 121 -7.16 21.09 -17.14
CA GLY A 121 -6.96 22.36 -16.42
C GLY A 121 -8.02 23.39 -16.86
N PRO A 122 -8.43 24.33 -16.00
CA PRO A 122 -9.56 25.21 -16.29
C PRO A 122 -9.18 26.28 -17.33
N ARG A 123 -10.11 26.54 -18.26
CA ARG A 123 -10.10 27.70 -19.16
C ARG A 123 -10.46 28.98 -18.42
#